data_AF-A0A2X1QWM7-F1
#
_entry.id   AF-A0A2X1QWM7-F1
#
_cell.length_a   1.000
_cell.length_b   1.000
_cell.length_c   1.000
_cell.angle_alpha   90.00
_cell.angle_beta   90.00
_cell.angle_gamma   90.00
#
_symmetry.space_group_name_H-M   'P 1'
#
loop_
_entity.id
_entity.type
_entity.pdbx_description
1 polymer ?
#
loop_
_entity_poly.entity_id
_entity_poly.type
_entity_poly.pdbx_seq_one_letter_code
_entity_poly.pdbx_strand_id
1 'polypeptide(L)'
;MGQIQGALVGIAMVLSAVFIPMAFFGGSTGAIYRQFSITIVSAMALSVLVALILTPALCATMLKPIQKGSHGATTGFFGWFNRMFDKSTHHYTDSVGNILRSTGRYLVLYLIIVVGMAWLFRPSAELVPAGRGPGCIPEYGAAACRAPPRSVRRKCWMR
;
A
#
# COMPACT_ATOMS: atom_id res chain seq x y z
N MET A 1 14.99 -9.41 20.70
CA MET A 1 15.05 -8.93 19.31
C MET A 1 14.82 -10.03 18.26
N GLY A 2 15.26 -11.28 18.47
CA GLY A 2 15.08 -12.36 17.47
C GLY A 2 13.63 -12.71 17.09
N GLN A 3 12.64 -12.38 17.92
CA GLN A 3 11.22 -12.69 17.65
C GLN A 3 10.61 -11.87 16.50
N ILE A 4 11.10 -10.65 16.27
CA ILE A 4 10.53 -9.73 15.26
C ILE A 4 11.34 -9.81 13.95
N GLN A 5 12.59 -10.24 14.01
CA GLN A 5 13.45 -10.38 12.82
C GLN A 5 12.86 -11.38 11.81
N GLY A 6 12.32 -12.51 12.28
CA GLY A 6 11.65 -13.48 11.40
C GLY A 6 10.38 -12.92 10.74
N ALA A 7 9.58 -12.14 11.46
CA ALA A 7 8.38 -11.50 10.92
C ALA A 7 8.74 -10.42 9.88
N LEU A 8 9.78 -9.62 10.13
CA LEU A 8 10.26 -8.59 9.20
C LEU A 8 10.76 -9.20 7.88
N VAL A 9 11.54 -10.29 7.93
CA VAL A 9 11.99 -11.00 6.73
C VAL A 9 10.81 -11.63 5.98
N GLY A 10 9.81 -12.16 6.69
CA GLY A 10 8.59 -12.70 6.09
C GLY A 10 7.80 -11.64 5.31
N ILE A 11 7.58 -10.47 5.90
CA ILE A 11 6.89 -9.36 5.22
C ILE A 11 7.67 -8.92 3.98
N ALA A 12 9.00 -8.82 4.07
CA ALA A 12 9.85 -8.45 2.93
C ALA A 12 9.75 -9.46 1.76
N MET A 13 9.71 -10.77 2.06
CA MET A 13 9.53 -11.81 1.05
C MET A 13 8.13 -11.75 0.41
N VAL A 14 7.07 -11.56 1.20
CA VAL A 14 5.69 -11.46 0.70
C VAL A 14 5.53 -10.24 -0.21
N LEU A 15 6.05 -9.08 0.19
CA LEU A 15 6.00 -7.87 -0.64
C LEU A 15 6.75 -8.09 -1.95
N SER A 16 7.95 -8.68 -1.90
CA SER A 16 8.73 -9.02 -3.09
C SER A 16 7.93 -9.94 -4.03
N ALA A 17 7.30 -11.00 -3.49
CA ALA A 17 6.49 -11.94 -4.26
C ALA A 17 5.27 -11.31 -4.96
N VAL A 18 4.66 -10.27 -4.36
CA VAL A 18 3.51 -9.57 -4.94
C VAL A 18 3.92 -8.58 -6.04
N PHE A 19 5.06 -7.90 -5.89
CA PHE A 19 5.48 -6.85 -6.83
C PHE A 19 6.34 -7.33 -7.99
N ILE A 20 7.10 -8.42 -7.82
CA ILE A 20 7.94 -8.99 -8.90
C ILE A 20 7.09 -9.37 -10.14
N PRO A 21 5.93 -10.05 -10.02
CA PRO A 21 5.10 -10.40 -11.18
C PRO A 21 4.58 -9.19 -11.95
N MET A 22 4.34 -8.06 -11.27
CA MET A 22 3.84 -6.84 -11.92
C MET A 22 4.88 -6.19 -12.84
N ALA A 23 6.17 -6.41 -12.60
CA ALA A 23 7.25 -5.87 -13.42
C ALA A 23 7.44 -6.60 -14.77
N PHE A 24 6.87 -7.80 -14.91
CA PHE A 24 6.99 -8.65 -16.11
C PHE A 24 5.86 -8.46 -17.14
N PHE A 25 4.87 -7.60 -16.86
CA PHE A 25 3.84 -7.26 -17.86
C PHE A 25 4.39 -6.29 -18.92
N GLY A 26 4.45 -6.75 -20.16
CA GLY A 26 4.89 -5.96 -21.32
C GLY A 26 3.76 -5.12 -21.96
N GLY A 27 4.11 -4.04 -22.64
CA GLY A 27 3.19 -3.14 -23.37
C GLY A 27 3.47 -1.65 -23.11
N SER A 28 2.81 -0.75 -23.86
CA SER A 28 2.97 0.71 -23.70
C SER A 28 2.45 1.22 -22.35
N THR A 29 1.42 0.57 -21.79
CA THR A 29 0.94 0.79 -20.42
C THR A 29 1.87 0.14 -19.39
N GLY A 30 2.49 -1.00 -19.74
CA GLY A 30 3.42 -1.74 -18.88
C GLY A 30 4.69 -0.95 -18.53
N ALA A 31 5.15 -0.06 -19.42
CA ALA A 31 6.29 0.82 -19.15
C ALA A 31 6.04 1.80 -17.99
N ILE A 32 4.83 2.38 -17.91
CA ILE A 32 4.43 3.29 -16.81
C ILE A 32 4.27 2.52 -15.50
N TYR A 33 3.60 1.36 -15.55
CA TYR A 33 3.48 0.49 -14.38
C TYR A 33 4.84 0.02 -13.86
N ARG A 34 5.81 -0.21 -14.75
CA ARG A 34 7.17 -0.59 -14.37
C ARG A 34 7.92 0.54 -13.66
N GLN A 35 7.78 1.79 -14.11
CA GLN A 35 8.39 2.94 -13.43
C GLN A 35 7.80 3.15 -12.02
N PHE A 36 6.48 3.07 -11.87
CA PHE A 36 5.82 3.20 -10.57
C PHE A 36 6.17 2.03 -9.63
N SER A 37 6.13 0.80 -10.15
CA SER A 37 6.44 -0.41 -9.37
C SER A 37 7.89 -0.44 -8.91
N ILE A 38 8.85 -0.08 -9.76
CA ILE A 38 10.28 -0.05 -9.37
C ILE A 38 10.52 0.95 -8.25
N THR A 39 9.90 2.13 -8.30
CA THR A 39 10.01 3.14 -7.24
C THR A 39 9.41 2.67 -5.93
N ILE A 40 8.24 2.02 -5.96
CA ILE A 40 7.60 1.48 -4.76
C ILE A 40 8.44 0.36 -4.15
N VAL A 41 8.92 -0.57 -4.99
CA VAL A 41 9.74 -1.69 -4.53
C VAL A 41 11.05 -1.18 -3.93
N SER A 42 11.72 -0.21 -4.55
CA SER A 42 12.95 0.37 -4.01
C SER A 42 12.71 1.13 -2.70
N ALA A 43 11.63 1.90 -2.60
CA ALA A 43 11.24 2.59 -1.37
C ALA A 43 10.91 1.61 -0.23
N MET A 44 10.18 0.54 -0.52
CA MET A 44 9.87 -0.52 0.46
C MET A 44 11.13 -1.26 0.92
N ALA A 45 12.03 -1.61 0.00
CA ALA A 45 13.28 -2.29 0.33
C ALA A 45 14.18 -1.41 1.22
N LEU A 46 14.33 -0.13 0.87
CA LEU A 46 15.08 0.84 1.69
C LEU A 46 14.41 1.05 3.05
N SER A 47 13.08 1.13 3.12
CA SER A 47 12.35 1.27 4.38
C SER A 47 12.58 0.09 5.32
N VAL A 48 12.54 -1.15 4.82
CA VAL A 48 12.82 -2.35 5.63
C VAL A 48 14.27 -2.37 6.12
N LEU A 49 15.23 -1.98 5.28
CA LEU A 49 16.64 -1.89 5.66
C LEU A 49 16.84 -0.86 6.79
N VAL A 50 16.23 0.31 6.67
CA VAL A 50 16.24 1.34 7.72
C VAL A 50 15.55 0.82 9.00
N ALA A 51 14.45 0.10 8.88
CA ALA A 51 13.73 -0.48 10.03
C ALA A 51 14.56 -1.51 10.79
N LEU A 52 15.44 -2.26 10.12
CA LEU A 52 16.31 -3.26 10.76
C LEU A 52 17.57 -2.66 11.39
N ILE A 53 18.07 -1.53 10.87
CA ILE A 53 19.35 -0.95 11.32
C ILE A 53 19.10 0.25 12.25
N LEU A 54 18.32 1.23 11.79
CA LEU A 54 18.16 2.51 12.46
C LEU A 54 17.13 2.44 13.58
N THR A 55 16.01 1.72 13.39
CA THR A 55 14.98 1.60 14.43
C THR A 55 15.48 0.97 15.72
N PRO A 56 16.24 -0.16 15.75
CA PRO A 56 16.76 -0.68 17.02
C PRO A 56 17.77 0.27 17.67
N ALA A 57 18.58 1.00 16.88
CA ALA A 57 19.54 1.97 17.40
C ALA A 57 18.84 3.18 18.04
N LEU A 58 17.81 3.74 17.38
CA LEU A 58 17.02 4.85 17.92
C LEU A 58 16.18 4.42 19.12
N CYS A 59 15.57 3.24 19.08
CA CYS A 59 14.83 2.71 20.21
C CYS A 59 15.73 2.44 21.42
N ALA A 60 17.00 2.05 21.23
CA ALA A 60 17.92 1.86 22.35
C ALA A 60 18.44 3.18 22.95
N THR A 61 18.53 4.24 22.15
CA THR A 61 19.15 5.52 22.56
C THR A 61 18.15 6.57 23.04
N MET A 62 16.96 6.62 22.45
CA MET A 62 15.92 7.59 22.79
C MET A 62 14.94 7.11 23.86
N LEU A 63 14.77 5.80 24.01
CA LEU A 63 13.71 5.27 24.86
C LEU A 63 14.16 5.27 26.33
N LYS A 64 13.53 6.13 27.14
CA LYS A 64 13.79 6.20 28.58
C LYS A 64 13.38 4.86 29.22
N PRO A 65 14.20 4.27 30.12
CA PRO A 65 13.90 2.97 30.70
C PRO A 65 12.58 3.02 31.49
N ILE A 66 11.62 2.22 31.06
CA ILE A 66 10.33 2.05 31.73
C ILE A 66 10.49 0.90 32.73
N GLN A 67 10.16 1.13 34.01
CA GLN A 67 10.21 0.08 35.02
C GLN A 67 9.17 -1.01 34.75
N LYS A 68 9.57 -2.28 34.92
CA LYS A 68 8.67 -3.44 34.81
C LYS A 68 7.48 -3.26 35.76
N GLY A 69 6.27 -3.15 35.19
CA GLY A 69 5.02 -2.97 35.93
C GLY A 69 4.40 -1.56 35.83
N SER A 70 5.11 -0.58 35.29
CA SER A 70 4.55 0.76 35.05
C SER A 70 3.77 0.79 33.74
N HIS A 71 2.44 0.76 33.81
CA HIS A 71 1.53 0.98 32.66
C HIS A 71 1.44 2.47 32.26
N GLY A 72 2.56 3.20 32.30
CA GLY A 72 2.61 4.63 31.98
C GLY A 72 2.10 5.55 33.11
N ALA A 73 1.91 6.82 32.78
CA ALA A 73 1.49 7.86 33.72
C ALA A 73 0.10 7.55 34.29
N THR A 74 0.03 7.29 35.60
CA THR A 74 -1.18 6.84 36.29
C THR A 74 -2.17 7.97 36.63
N THR A 75 -1.80 9.23 36.38
CA THR A 75 -2.61 10.41 36.70
C THR A 75 -2.79 11.33 35.48
N GLY A 76 -3.98 11.94 35.37
CA GLY A 76 -4.36 12.86 34.28
C GLY A 76 -4.88 12.17 33.01
N PHE A 77 -4.82 12.89 31.88
CA PHE A 77 -5.32 12.44 30.58
C PHE A 77 -4.64 11.14 30.09
N PHE A 78 -3.32 11.00 30.29
CA PHE A 78 -2.58 9.80 29.92
C PHE A 78 -3.01 8.55 30.70
N GLY A 79 -3.42 8.71 31.97
CA GLY A 79 -3.96 7.59 32.76
C GLY A 79 -5.35 7.16 32.32
N TRP A 80 -6.21 8.10 31.94
CA TRP A 80 -7.51 7.79 31.33
C TRP A 80 -7.33 7.11 29.95
N PHE A 81 -6.42 7.62 29.11
CA PHE A 81 -6.10 7.01 27.82
C PHE A 81 -5.58 5.59 28.00
N ASN A 82 -4.66 5.35 28.94
CA ASN A 82 -4.14 4.01 29.19
C ASN A 82 -5.25 3.03 29.60
N ARG A 83 -6.14 3.44 30.51
CA ARG A 83 -7.30 2.63 30.91
C ARG A 83 -8.28 2.38 29.77
N MET A 84 -8.52 3.36 28.91
CA MET A 84 -9.39 3.20 27.73
C MET A 84 -8.75 2.26 26.70
N PHE A 85 -7.44 2.38 26.50
CA PHE A 85 -6.67 1.53 25.59
C PHE A 85 -6.62 0.07 26.09
N ASP A 86 -6.37 -0.14 27.39
CA ASP A 86 -6.42 -1.47 28.00
C ASP A 86 -7.81 -2.09 27.84
N LYS A 87 -8.88 -1.31 28.12
CA LYS A 87 -10.26 -1.76 27.90
C LYS A 87 -10.54 -2.10 26.44
N SER A 88 -10.02 -1.31 25.50
CA SER A 88 -10.17 -1.55 24.05
C SER A 88 -9.41 -2.80 23.60
N THR A 89 -8.23 -3.04 24.16
CA THR A 89 -7.41 -4.22 23.89
C THR A 89 -8.11 -5.47 24.39
N HIS A 90 -8.62 -5.46 25.63
CA HIS A 90 -9.41 -6.56 26.18
C HIS A 90 -10.68 -6.83 25.35
N HIS A 91 -11.40 -5.78 24.98
CA HIS A 91 -12.58 -5.94 24.13
C HIS A 91 -12.21 -6.48 22.74
N TYR A 92 -11.06 -6.11 22.18
CA TYR A 92 -10.58 -6.67 20.91
C TYR A 92 -10.26 -8.16 21.06
N THR A 93 -9.52 -8.56 22.10
CA THR A 93 -9.19 -9.96 22.33
C THR A 93 -10.44 -10.80 22.61
N ASP A 94 -11.39 -10.27 23.36
CA ASP A 94 -12.66 -10.95 23.67
C ASP A 94 -13.55 -11.06 22.43
N SER A 95 -13.62 -10.00 21.62
CA SER A 95 -14.29 -10.02 20.32
C SER A 95 -13.69 -11.06 19.39
N VAL A 96 -12.35 -11.11 19.29
CA VAL A 96 -11.64 -12.12 18.49
C VAL A 96 -11.92 -13.52 19.03
N GLY A 97 -11.85 -13.73 20.36
CA GLY A 97 -12.21 -15.01 20.97
C GLY A 97 -13.64 -15.45 20.64
N ASN A 98 -14.59 -14.52 20.65
CA ASN A 98 -15.98 -14.79 20.29
C ASN A 98 -16.15 -15.05 18.78
N ILE A 99 -15.34 -14.39 17.93
CA ILE A 99 -15.25 -14.66 16.49
C ILE A 99 -14.80 -16.09 16.23
N LEU A 100 -13.75 -16.55 16.91
CA LEU A 100 -13.25 -17.92 16.79
C LEU A 100 -14.31 -18.94 17.25
N ARG A 101 -15.07 -18.63 18.30
CA ARG A 101 -16.15 -19.53 18.77
C ARG A 101 -17.34 -19.61 17.82
N SER A 102 -17.53 -18.59 16.97
CA SER A 102 -18.57 -18.55 15.93
C SER A 102 -17.97 -18.62 14.52
N THR A 103 -16.94 -19.43 14.31
CA THR A 103 -16.21 -19.55 13.03
C THR A 103 -17.16 -19.73 11.83
N GLY A 104 -18.25 -20.51 11.98
CA GLY A 104 -19.22 -20.71 10.90
C GLY A 104 -19.87 -19.43 10.37
N ARG A 105 -20.27 -18.50 11.26
CA ARG A 105 -20.92 -17.24 10.85
C ARG A 105 -19.94 -16.30 10.14
N TYR A 106 -18.70 -16.25 10.61
CA TYR A 106 -17.65 -15.43 10.00
C TYR A 106 -17.14 -16.01 8.68
N LEU A 107 -17.17 -17.34 8.51
CA LEU A 107 -16.85 -17.97 7.23
C LEU A 107 -17.92 -17.66 6.17
N VAL A 108 -19.20 -17.66 6.54
CA VAL A 108 -20.28 -17.19 5.65
C VAL A 108 -20.10 -15.72 5.29
N LEU A 109 -19.79 -14.85 6.26
CA LEU A 109 -19.50 -13.44 5.99
C LEU A 109 -18.30 -13.28 5.03
N TYR A 110 -17.23 -14.06 5.23
CA TYR A 110 -16.08 -14.07 4.33
C TYR A 110 -16.46 -14.47 2.91
N LEU A 111 -17.27 -15.53 2.75
CA LEU A 111 -17.79 -15.95 1.45
C LEU A 111 -18.63 -14.85 0.79
N ILE A 112 -19.48 -14.15 1.55
CA ILE A 112 -20.28 -13.03 1.03
C ILE A 112 -19.36 -11.92 0.50
N ILE A 113 -18.28 -11.58 1.22
CA ILE A 113 -17.31 -10.56 0.78
C ILE A 113 -16.58 -11.01 -0.48
N VAL A 114 -16.12 -12.27 -0.55
CA VAL A 114 -15.43 -12.82 -1.73
C VAL A 114 -16.36 -12.85 -2.94
N VAL A 115 -17.62 -13.29 -2.77
CA VAL A 115 -18.63 -13.30 -3.83
C VAL A 115 -18.99 -11.87 -4.25
N GLY A 116 -19.15 -10.96 -3.29
CA GLY A 116 -19.40 -9.53 -3.56
C GLY A 116 -18.26 -8.88 -4.33
N MET A 117 -17.01 -9.17 -3.95
CA MET A 117 -15.82 -8.72 -4.69
C MET A 117 -15.80 -9.30 -6.10
N ALA A 118 -16.00 -10.61 -6.26
CA ALA A 118 -16.03 -11.27 -7.56
C ALA A 118 -17.18 -10.78 -8.46
N TRP A 119 -18.32 -10.42 -7.87
CA TRP A 119 -19.47 -9.88 -8.59
C TRP A 119 -19.21 -8.45 -9.05
N LEU A 120 -18.58 -7.62 -8.20
CA LEU A 120 -18.14 -6.27 -8.57
C LEU A 120 -17.03 -6.30 -9.64
N PHE A 121 -16.16 -7.30 -9.60
CA PHE A 121 -15.04 -7.47 -10.55
C PHE A 121 -15.40 -8.26 -11.81
N ARG A 122 -16.61 -8.84 -11.89
CA ARG A 122 -17.15 -9.36 -13.15
C ARG A 122 -17.35 -8.19 -14.13
N PRO A 123 -17.37 -8.42 -15.45
CA PRO A 123 -17.11 -7.40 -16.48
C PRO A 123 -18.26 -6.41 -16.67
N SER A 124 -18.69 -5.77 -15.60
CA SER A 124 -19.39 -4.49 -15.56
C SER A 124 -18.31 -3.41 -15.43
N ALA A 125 -17.55 -3.21 -16.51
CA ALA A 125 -16.57 -2.14 -16.67
C ALA A 125 -17.18 -0.72 -16.60
N GLU A 126 -18.46 -0.59 -16.22
CA GLU A 126 -19.18 0.68 -16.12
C GLU A 126 -19.20 1.30 -14.71
N LEU A 127 -18.95 0.54 -13.64
CA LEU A 127 -18.99 1.07 -12.25
C LEU A 127 -17.61 1.27 -11.61
N VAL A 128 -16.56 0.67 -12.17
CA VAL A 128 -15.18 0.97 -11.77
C VAL A 128 -14.44 1.52 -12.99
N PRO A 129 -14.42 2.85 -13.21
CA PRO A 129 -13.52 3.47 -14.17
C PRO A 129 -12.07 3.34 -13.68
N ALA A 130 -11.50 2.14 -13.73
CA ALA A 130 -10.11 1.83 -13.40
C ALA A 130 -9.10 2.37 -14.45
N GLY A 131 -9.54 3.23 -15.36
CA GLY A 131 -8.76 3.73 -16.50
C GLY A 131 -8.67 5.25 -16.61
N ARG A 132 -9.20 6.05 -15.67
CA ARG A 132 -9.03 7.51 -15.71
C ARG A 132 -8.18 7.98 -14.54
N GLY A 133 -6.88 7.69 -14.60
CA GLY A 133 -5.92 8.29 -13.67
C GLY A 133 -5.97 9.83 -13.73
N PRO A 134 -5.70 10.54 -12.63
CA PRO A 134 -5.54 11.99 -12.64
C PRO A 134 -4.20 12.32 -13.31
N GLY A 135 -4.18 12.32 -14.63
CA GLY A 135 -2.96 12.41 -15.44
C GLY A 135 -3.15 13.19 -16.73
N CYS A 136 -3.91 14.29 -16.68
CA CYS A 136 -3.66 15.42 -17.55
C CYS A 136 -3.27 16.60 -16.65
N ILE A 137 -2.05 16.57 -16.13
CA ILE A 137 -1.34 17.79 -15.77
C ILE A 137 -0.63 18.25 -17.05
N PRO A 138 -1.07 19.34 -17.70
CA PRO A 138 -0.41 19.86 -18.88
C PRO A 138 0.71 20.81 -18.44
N GLU A 139 1.85 20.26 -18.09
CA GLU A 139 3.09 21.03 -17.97
C GLU A 139 4.22 20.10 -18.33
N TYR A 140 4.68 20.09 -19.58
CA TYR A 140 6.00 20.54 -20.05
C TYR A 140 6.00 20.47 -21.58
N GLY A 141 6.25 21.61 -22.22
CA GLY A 141 6.21 21.77 -23.66
C GLY A 141 7.23 20.92 -24.40
N ALA A 142 6.73 20.15 -25.37
CA ALA A 142 7.47 19.84 -26.58
C ALA A 142 6.56 20.16 -27.76
N ALA A 143 6.82 21.30 -28.36
CA ALA A 143 6.42 21.63 -29.71
C ALA A 143 6.91 20.54 -30.67
N ALA A 144 6.14 19.47 -30.83
CA ALA A 144 6.26 18.59 -31.98
C ALA A 144 5.25 19.09 -33.01
N CYS A 145 5.70 20.09 -33.77
CA CYS A 145 5.09 20.50 -35.01
C CYS A 145 4.56 19.28 -35.76
N ARG A 146 3.24 19.23 -35.96
CA ARG A 146 2.61 18.45 -37.01
C ARG A 146 3.20 18.93 -38.33
N ALA A 147 4.30 18.30 -38.78
CA ALA A 147 4.88 18.55 -40.09
C ALA A 147 3.84 18.08 -41.13
N PRO A 148 3.29 18.97 -41.97
CA PRO A 148 2.40 18.56 -43.04
C PRO A 148 3.18 17.75 -44.08
N PRO A 149 2.56 16.74 -44.72
CA PRO A 149 3.22 15.94 -45.75
C PRO A 149 3.73 16.85 -46.87
N ARG A 150 4.99 16.63 -47.30
CA ARG A 150 5.75 17.38 -48.31
C ARG A 150 5.10 17.44 -49.72
N SER A 151 3.93 16.85 -49.93
CA SER A 151 3.22 16.84 -51.22
C SER A 151 2.33 18.06 -51.48
N VAL A 152 2.00 18.88 -50.47
CA VAL A 152 1.05 20.01 -50.64
C VAL A 152 1.74 21.36 -50.88
N ARG A 153 3.05 21.48 -50.64
CA ARG A 153 3.79 22.75 -50.74
C ARG A 153 4.05 23.26 -52.17
N ARG A 154 3.84 22.43 -53.22
CA ARG A 154 4.00 22.85 -54.62
C ARG A 154 2.75 23.42 -55.28
N LYS A 155 1.54 23.25 -54.70
CA LYS A 155 0.29 23.68 -55.35
C LYS A 155 -0.14 25.13 -55.05
N CYS A 156 0.45 25.78 -54.04
CA CYS A 156 0.12 27.17 -53.69
C CYS A 156 1.03 28.24 -54.34
N TRP A 157 1.99 27.86 -55.19
CA TRP A 157 2.92 28.79 -55.84
C TRP A 157 2.63 29.01 -57.33
N MET A 158 1.48 28.55 -57.84
CA MET A 158 1.16 28.59 -59.27
C MET A 158 -0.32 28.92 -59.54
N ARG A 159 -0.95 29.71 -58.67
CA ARG A 159 -2.27 30.30 -58.91
C ARG A 159 -2.37 31.67 -58.26
#